data_AF-A0A851XRT6-F1
#
_entry.id   AF-A0A851XRT6-F1
#
_cell.length_a   1.000
_cell.length_b   1.000
_cell.length_c   1.000
_cell.angle_alpha   90.00
_cell.angle_beta   90.00
_cell.angle_gamma   90.00
#
_symmetry.space_group_name_H-M   'P 1'
#
loop_
_entity.id
_entity.type
_entity.pdbx_description
1 polymer ?
#
loop_
_entity_poly.entity_id
_entity_poly.type
_entity_poly.pdbx_seq_one_letter_code
_entity_poly.pdbx_strand_id
1 'polypeptide(L)'
;FSGPFTDVVTTNLKLRNPSERKVCFKVKTTAPRRYCVRPNSGIIDPGSSVIVSVMLQPFDYDPNEKTGSNGKEAFRYQNIPCRENVDSHKHWKEAKPDELMDSKLRCVFEMPNENDKLNDIDASKPTPVLNTSKQDGPMPKPHSVSLNDTETRKLVEECKRLQAEVMKLTDENQHLR
;
A
#
# COMPACT_ATOMS: atom_id res chain seq x y z
N PHE A 1 2.82 2.96 -3.41
CA PHE A 1 2.42 2.72 -2.02
C PHE A 1 1.74 3.98 -1.54
N SER A 2 0.46 3.87 -1.23
CA SER A 2 -0.32 4.98 -0.69
C SER A 2 -0.19 4.95 0.83
N GLY A 3 0.16 6.07 1.43
CA GLY A 3 0.28 6.23 2.87
C GLY A 3 -1.08 6.18 3.58
N PRO A 4 -1.13 6.45 4.89
CA PRO A 4 0.02 6.79 5.74
C PRO A 4 1.00 5.61 5.92
N PHE A 5 2.30 5.91 6.07
CA PHE A 5 3.36 4.90 6.24
C PHE A 5 3.65 4.54 7.70
N THR A 6 2.70 4.84 8.59
CA THR A 6 2.73 4.49 10.02
C THR A 6 2.42 3.02 10.27
N ASP A 7 1.76 2.37 9.32
CA ASP A 7 1.36 0.95 9.37
C ASP A 7 1.86 0.19 8.13
N VAL A 8 1.67 -1.13 8.14
CA VAL A 8 2.07 -1.98 7.01
C VAL A 8 1.20 -1.67 5.80
N VAL A 9 1.80 -1.15 4.74
CA VAL A 9 1.12 -0.88 3.47
C VAL A 9 1.35 -2.04 2.51
N THR A 10 0.27 -2.67 2.02
CA THR A 10 0.35 -3.78 1.07
C THR A 10 -0.02 -3.33 -0.33
N THR A 11 0.81 -3.67 -1.32
CA THR A 11 0.53 -3.47 -2.74
C THR A 11 0.66 -4.80 -3.49
N ASN A 12 -0.28 -5.07 -4.39
CA ASN A 12 -0.32 -6.33 -5.13
C ASN A 12 0.25 -6.14 -6.54
N LEU A 13 1.24 -6.95 -6.89
CA LEU A 13 1.82 -7.03 -8.23
C LEU A 13 1.28 -8.29 -8.91
N LYS A 14 0.46 -8.12 -9.95
CA LYS A 14 -0.06 -9.23 -10.75
C LYS A 14 0.94 -9.57 -11.86
N LEU A 15 1.52 -10.76 -11.79
CA LEU A 15 2.41 -11.31 -12.81
C LEU A 15 1.64 -12.30 -13.66
N ARG A 16 1.60 -12.08 -14.98
CA ARG A 16 0.94 -12.96 -15.94
C ARG A 16 2.00 -13.63 -16.80
N ASN A 17 1.86 -14.94 -17.00
CA ASN A 17 2.68 -15.69 -17.95
C ASN A 17 1.92 -15.86 -19.28
N PRO A 18 2.26 -15.09 -20.33
CA PRO A 18 1.66 -15.26 -21.66
C PRO A 18 2.27 -16.43 -22.44
N SER A 19 3.35 -17.05 -21.95
CA SER A 19 4.07 -18.12 -22.62
C SER A 19 3.33 -19.46 -22.52
N GLU A 20 3.67 -20.38 -23.43
CA GLU A 20 3.21 -21.78 -23.41
C GLU A 20 4.04 -22.69 -22.50
N ARG A 21 5.07 -22.15 -21.84
CA ARG A 21 5.97 -22.88 -20.94
C ARG A 21 5.90 -22.31 -19.53
N LYS A 22 6.25 -23.15 -18.54
CA LYS A 22 6.37 -22.71 -17.14
C LYS A 22 7.46 -21.66 -17.03
N VAL A 23 7.23 -20.62 -16.24
CA VAL A 23 8.22 -19.55 -16.01
C VAL A 23 8.54 -19.51 -14.53
N CYS A 24 9.82 -19.58 -14.22
CA CYS A 24 10.34 -19.51 -12.87
C CYS A 24 10.69 -18.05 -12.56
N PHE A 25 10.14 -17.49 -11.49
CA PHE A 25 10.32 -16.08 -11.15
C PHE A 25 10.96 -15.87 -9.78
N LYS A 26 11.63 -14.72 -9.64
CA LYS A 26 12.27 -14.27 -8.41
C LYS A 26 12.18 -12.76 -8.29
N VAL A 27 11.74 -12.28 -7.14
CA VAL A 27 11.67 -10.87 -6.80
C VAL A 27 12.83 -10.55 -5.86
N LYS A 28 13.60 -9.53 -6.21
CA LYS A 28 14.67 -8.96 -5.39
C LYS A 28 14.35 -7.51 -5.10
N THR A 29 14.79 -7.00 -3.95
CA THR A 29 14.66 -5.58 -3.58
C THR A 29 16.02 -5.06 -3.12
N THR A 30 16.27 -3.77 -3.32
CA THR A 30 17.44 -3.08 -2.76
C THR A 30 17.29 -2.80 -1.26
N ALA A 31 16.10 -2.98 -0.68
CA ALA A 31 15.81 -2.70 0.73
C ALA A 31 15.05 -3.85 1.42
N PRO A 32 15.67 -5.02 1.62
CA PRO A 32 15.01 -6.20 2.20
C PRO A 32 14.53 -6.01 3.64
N ARG A 33 15.02 -4.99 4.36
CA ARG A 33 14.55 -4.64 5.71
C ARG A 33 13.23 -3.88 5.71
N ARG A 34 12.95 -3.09 4.65
CA ARG A 34 11.72 -2.29 4.55
C ARG A 34 10.59 -3.01 3.85
N TYR A 35 10.88 -4.07 3.08
CA TYR A 35 9.87 -4.77 2.30
C TYR A 35 9.82 -6.25 2.61
N CYS A 36 8.62 -6.74 2.88
CA CYS A 36 8.31 -8.15 2.87
C CYS A 36 7.58 -8.48 1.56
N VAL A 37 8.09 -9.47 0.80
CA VAL A 37 7.49 -9.90 -0.47
C VAL A 37 7.01 -11.34 -0.35
N ARG A 38 5.74 -11.60 -0.66
CA ARG A 38 5.18 -12.95 -0.69
C ARG A 38 4.28 -13.19 -1.91
N PRO A 39 4.49 -14.28 -2.66
CA PRO A 39 5.71 -15.11 -2.69
C PRO A 39 6.92 -14.32 -3.25
N ASN A 40 8.13 -14.53 -2.70
CA ASN A 40 9.36 -13.91 -3.23
C ASN A 40 9.96 -14.64 -4.44
N SER A 41 9.62 -15.91 -4.61
CA SER A 41 9.99 -16.73 -5.75
C SER A 41 8.94 -17.81 -5.96
N GLY A 42 8.84 -18.32 -7.19
CA GLY A 42 7.92 -19.40 -7.51
C GLY A 42 7.94 -19.74 -8.98
N ILE A 43 6.95 -20.52 -9.38
CA ILE A 43 6.74 -20.97 -10.76
C ILE A 43 5.35 -20.53 -11.18
N ILE A 44 5.22 -19.99 -12.40
CA ILE A 44 3.94 -19.62 -13.00
C ILE A 44 3.69 -20.55 -14.17
N ASP A 45 2.57 -21.27 -14.14
CA ASP A 45 2.16 -22.16 -15.22
C ASP A 45 1.79 -21.37 -16.50
N PRO A 46 1.80 -22.03 -17.67
CA PRO A 46 1.41 -21.42 -18.94
C PRO A 46 0.02 -20.79 -18.86
N GLY A 47 -0.14 -19.56 -19.38
CA GLY A 47 -1.41 -18.83 -19.37
C GLY A 47 -1.91 -18.38 -17.99
N SER A 48 -1.23 -18.75 -16.90
CA SER A 48 -1.66 -18.45 -15.53
C SER A 48 -1.15 -17.09 -15.04
N SER A 49 -1.70 -16.62 -13.92
CA SER A 49 -1.23 -15.41 -13.25
C SER A 49 -1.02 -15.68 -11.77
N VAL A 50 -0.02 -15.02 -11.18
CA VAL A 50 0.25 -15.03 -9.74
C VAL A 50 0.18 -13.60 -9.20
N ILE A 51 -0.32 -13.46 -7.98
CA ILE A 51 -0.32 -12.18 -7.27
C ILE A 51 0.83 -12.22 -6.27
N VAL A 52 1.75 -11.27 -6.39
CA VAL A 52 2.83 -11.05 -5.45
C VAL A 52 2.45 -9.87 -4.57
N SER A 53 2.25 -10.11 -3.28
CA SER A 53 1.99 -9.08 -2.29
C SER A 53 3.31 -8.51 -1.79
N VAL A 54 3.48 -7.22 -1.98
CA VAL A 54 4.61 -6.43 -1.48
C VAL A 54 4.11 -5.62 -0.30
N MET A 55 4.58 -5.97 0.89
CA MET A 55 4.25 -5.34 2.16
C MET A 55 5.40 -4.42 2.56
N LEU A 56 5.15 -3.12 2.53
CA LEU A 56 6.05 -2.10 3.05
C LEU A 56 5.88 -2.03 4.57
N GLN A 57 6.99 -2.18 5.30
CA GLN A 57 7.03 -2.03 6.75
C GLN A 57 6.90 -0.54 7.14
N PRO A 58 6.31 -0.23 8.31
CA PRO A 58 6.23 1.12 8.82
C PRO A 58 7.59 1.79 8.88
N PHE A 59 7.65 3.07 8.50
CA PHE A 59 8.86 3.88 8.65
C PHE A 59 8.51 5.37 8.71
N ASP A 60 9.42 6.16 9.28
CA ASP A 60 9.29 7.61 9.31
C ASP A 60 9.48 8.17 7.91
N TYR A 61 8.36 8.55 7.27
CA TYR A 61 8.36 9.16 5.94
C TYR A 61 8.41 10.69 6.07
N ASP A 62 9.54 11.27 5.67
CA ASP A 62 9.69 12.73 5.56
C ASP A 62 9.59 13.16 4.07
N PRO A 63 8.54 13.90 3.67
CA PRO A 63 8.36 14.36 2.29
C PRO A 63 9.42 15.37 1.84
N ASN A 64 10.09 16.07 2.77
CA ASN A 64 11.16 17.03 2.48
C ASN A 64 12.53 16.35 2.37
N GLU A 65 12.65 15.14 2.91
CA GLU A 65 13.86 14.37 2.79
C GLU A 65 13.99 13.86 1.35
N LYS A 66 14.82 14.55 0.54
CA LYS A 66 15.27 14.05 -0.77
C LYS A 66 15.92 12.66 -0.70
N THR A 67 16.10 12.08 0.49
CA THR A 67 16.55 10.72 0.74
C THR A 67 15.43 9.69 0.94
N GLY A 68 14.21 10.11 1.30
CA GLY A 68 12.96 9.35 1.14
C GLY A 68 12.42 9.35 -0.30
N SER A 69 13.25 9.76 -1.26
CA SER A 69 12.91 9.99 -2.65
C SER A 69 12.39 8.74 -3.35
N ASN A 70 11.16 8.89 -3.85
CA ASN A 70 10.61 8.18 -4.99
C ASN A 70 11.73 7.81 -5.98
N GLY A 71 12.11 6.53 -6.01
CA GLY A 71 13.11 6.00 -6.95
C GLY A 71 14.45 5.51 -6.39
N LYS A 72 14.79 5.69 -5.11
CA LYS A 72 15.98 5.03 -4.52
C LYS A 72 15.77 3.53 -4.31
N GLU A 73 14.54 3.16 -3.98
CA GLU A 73 14.17 1.77 -3.75
C GLU A 73 13.65 1.16 -5.04
N ALA A 74 14.29 0.06 -5.44
CA ALA A 74 13.96 -0.65 -6.66
C ALA A 74 13.67 -2.10 -6.35
N PHE A 75 12.57 -2.58 -6.92
CA PHE A 75 12.33 -4.01 -7.07
C PHE A 75 12.91 -4.46 -8.40
N ARG A 76 13.55 -5.61 -8.39
CA ARG A 76 13.96 -6.31 -9.60
C ARG A 76 13.19 -7.61 -9.67
N TYR A 77 12.31 -7.70 -10.65
CA TYR A 77 11.70 -8.94 -11.07
C TYR A 77 12.66 -9.64 -12.02
N GLN A 78 12.97 -10.91 -11.77
CA GLN A 78 13.76 -11.75 -12.65
C GLN A 78 12.92 -12.97 -12.98
N ASN A 79 12.92 -13.37 -14.24
CA ASN A 79 12.26 -14.58 -14.68
C ASN A 79 13.08 -15.34 -15.70
N ILE A 80 12.94 -16.66 -15.69
CA ILE A 80 13.63 -17.58 -16.58
C ILE A 80 12.62 -18.64 -17.01
N PRO A 81 12.51 -18.95 -18.32
CA PRO A 81 11.73 -20.08 -18.79
C PRO A 81 12.21 -21.35 -18.07
N CYS A 82 11.30 -22.06 -17.41
CA CYS A 82 11.66 -23.24 -16.63
C CYS A 82 11.84 -24.45 -17.57
N ARG A 83 12.93 -25.19 -17.37
CA ARG A 83 13.18 -26.45 -18.07
C ARG A 83 12.50 -27.58 -17.30
N GLU A 84 11.96 -28.56 -18.01
CA GLU A 84 11.29 -29.70 -17.38
C GLU A 84 12.24 -30.47 -16.45
N ASN A 85 11.74 -30.89 -15.28
CA ASN A 85 12.45 -31.71 -14.29
C ASN A 85 13.68 -31.08 -13.60
N VAL A 86 13.85 -29.76 -13.62
CA VAL A 86 14.95 -29.09 -12.89
C VAL A 86 14.42 -28.40 -11.63
N ASP A 87 15.07 -28.66 -10.49
CA ASP A 87 14.82 -27.89 -9.26
C ASP A 87 15.06 -26.39 -9.50
N SER A 88 14.16 -25.55 -9.01
CA SER A 88 14.24 -24.09 -9.16
C SER A 88 15.62 -23.57 -8.76
N HIS A 89 16.20 -24.06 -7.65
CA HIS A 89 17.49 -23.56 -7.17
C HIS A 89 18.65 -23.89 -8.13
N LYS A 90 18.64 -25.09 -8.73
CA LYS A 90 19.61 -25.51 -9.73
C LYS A 90 19.43 -24.73 -11.04
N HIS A 91 18.19 -24.52 -11.46
CA HIS A 91 17.85 -23.76 -12.66
C HIS A 91 18.40 -22.33 -12.60
N TRP A 92 18.31 -21.66 -11.44
CA TRP A 92 18.89 -20.32 -11.24
C TRP A 92 20.43 -20.28 -11.29
N LYS A 93 21.13 -21.38 -11.01
CA LYS A 93 22.59 -21.46 -11.05
C LYS A 93 23.12 -21.78 -12.45
N GLU A 94 22.39 -22.60 -13.20
CA GLU A 94 22.79 -23.05 -14.54
C GLU A 94 22.29 -22.13 -15.65
N ALA A 95 21.34 -21.24 -15.34
CA ALA A 95 20.81 -20.29 -16.30
C ALA A 95 21.89 -19.34 -16.83
N LYS A 96 21.94 -19.22 -18.16
CA LYS A 96 22.77 -18.24 -18.84
C LYS A 96 22.19 -16.83 -18.64
N PRO A 97 23.03 -15.78 -18.59
CA PRO A 97 22.55 -14.40 -18.53
C PRO A 97 21.59 -14.04 -19.67
N ASP A 98 21.79 -14.61 -20.86
CA ASP A 98 20.94 -14.38 -22.04
C ASP A 98 19.52 -14.97 -21.90
N GLU A 99 19.34 -15.98 -21.05
CA GLU A 99 18.02 -16.58 -20.77
C GLU A 99 17.29 -15.87 -19.62
N LEU A 100 17.97 -14.93 -18.94
CA LEU A 100 17.44 -14.22 -17.79
C LEU A 100 16.76 -12.93 -18.24
N MET A 101 15.45 -12.85 -18.01
CA MET A 101 14.68 -11.65 -18.27
C MET A 101 14.53 -10.86 -16.96
N ASP A 102 15.07 -9.65 -16.91
CA ASP A 102 14.94 -8.77 -15.76
C ASP A 102 14.03 -7.56 -16.04
N SER A 103 13.30 -7.15 -15.01
CA SER A 103 12.45 -5.95 -15.04
C SER A 103 12.64 -5.19 -13.75
N LYS A 104 13.03 -3.92 -13.87
CA LYS A 104 13.24 -3.03 -12.72
C LYS A 104 11.99 -2.19 -12.50
N LEU A 105 11.40 -2.31 -11.32
CA LEU A 105 10.28 -1.49 -10.88
C LEU A 105 10.78 -0.43 -9.90
N ARG A 106 10.28 0.80 -10.04
CA ARG A 106 10.53 1.90 -9.10
C ARG A 106 9.40 1.96 -8.07
N CYS A 107 9.77 2.17 -6.82
CA CYS A 107 8.79 2.44 -5.76
C CYS A 107 8.41 3.91 -5.78
N VAL A 108 7.11 4.18 -5.81
CA VAL A 108 6.53 5.51 -5.65
C VAL A 108 5.72 5.51 -4.36
N PHE A 109 5.98 6.51 -3.54
CA PHE A 109 5.28 6.77 -2.29
C PHE A 109 4.40 7.99 -2.48
N GLU A 110 3.13 7.83 -2.17
CA GLU A 110 2.12 8.87 -2.29
C GLU A 110 1.38 8.97 -0.96
N MET A 111 1.21 10.17 -0.43
CA MET A 111 0.34 10.38 0.73
C MET A 111 -1.09 10.53 0.22
N PRO A 112 -2.09 9.87 0.84
CA PRO A 112 -3.48 10.04 0.44
C PRO A 112 -3.86 11.50 0.70
N ASN A 113 -4.22 12.21 -0.37
CA ASN A 113 -4.82 13.52 -0.23
C ASN A 113 -6.24 13.32 0.32
N GLU A 114 -6.67 14.16 1.26
CA GLU A 114 -8.00 14.04 1.91
C GLU A 114 -9.18 14.09 0.91
N ASN A 115 -8.92 14.49 -0.34
CA ASN A 115 -9.90 14.64 -1.40
C ASN A 115 -10.29 13.33 -2.14
N ASP A 116 -9.58 12.21 -1.95
CA ASP A 116 -9.85 10.93 -2.66
C ASP A 116 -10.90 10.04 -1.98
N LYS A 117 -11.49 10.46 -0.86
CA LYS A 117 -12.44 9.64 -0.08
C LYS A 117 -13.87 9.56 -0.62
N LEU A 118 -14.17 10.04 -1.84
CA LEU A 118 -15.55 10.10 -2.35
C LEU A 118 -15.92 9.08 -3.44
N ASN A 119 -14.99 8.27 -3.96
CA ASN A 119 -15.26 7.52 -5.21
C ASN A 119 -15.41 5.99 -5.13
N ASP A 120 -15.48 5.36 -3.95
CA ASP A 120 -15.60 3.89 -3.87
C ASP A 120 -16.78 3.38 -3.01
N ILE A 121 -17.95 4.00 -3.14
CA ILE A 121 -19.21 3.37 -2.73
C ILE A 121 -20.28 3.72 -3.78
N ASP A 122 -20.52 2.82 -4.74
CA ASP A 122 -21.86 2.33 -5.10
C ASP A 122 -21.83 1.53 -6.41
N ALA A 123 -21.68 0.20 -6.31
CA ALA A 123 -22.16 -0.73 -7.33
C ALA A 123 -22.22 -2.17 -6.78
N SER A 124 -22.89 -2.38 -5.66
CA SER A 124 -23.33 -3.72 -5.23
C SER A 124 -24.49 -3.59 -4.25
N LYS A 125 -25.71 -3.60 -4.80
CA LYS A 125 -26.97 -3.81 -4.08
C LYS A 125 -26.84 -4.93 -3.03
N PRO A 126 -27.52 -4.77 -1.89
CA PRO A 126 -28.43 -5.82 -1.46
C PRO A 126 -29.84 -5.28 -1.14
N THR A 127 -30.80 -6.14 -1.48
CA THR A 127 -32.24 -6.07 -1.21
C THR A 127 -32.61 -5.89 0.27
N PRO A 128 -33.73 -5.23 0.60
CA PRO A 128 -34.19 -5.05 1.97
C PRO A 128 -35.12 -6.20 2.39
N VAL A 129 -34.75 -6.94 3.44
CA VAL A 129 -35.69 -7.73 4.26
C VAL A 129 -35.14 -7.82 5.68
N LEU A 130 -35.79 -7.17 6.66
CA LEU A 130 -36.37 -7.89 7.80
C LEU A 130 -37.29 -7.01 8.66
N ASN A 131 -38.36 -7.66 9.10
CA ASN A 131 -39.44 -7.26 9.97
C ASN A 131 -39.05 -6.68 11.35
N THR A 132 -39.82 -5.67 11.74
CA THR A 132 -40.66 -5.57 12.95
C THR A 132 -40.21 -6.32 14.23
N SER A 133 -39.88 -5.58 15.30
CA SER A 133 -40.66 -5.52 16.56
C SER A 133 -40.01 -4.57 17.59
N LYS A 134 -40.83 -4.12 18.55
CA LYS A 134 -40.76 -2.87 19.33
C LYS A 134 -40.04 -2.99 20.68
N GLN A 135 -39.72 -1.81 21.24
CA GLN A 135 -39.65 -1.44 22.69
C GLN A 135 -38.52 -2.06 23.52
N ASP A 136 -37.95 -1.48 24.58
CA ASP A 136 -37.94 -0.17 25.28
C ASP A 136 -36.83 -0.34 26.37
N GLY A 137 -36.04 0.69 26.72
CA GLY A 137 -35.16 0.65 27.91
C GLY A 137 -33.64 0.87 27.70
N PRO A 138 -32.89 1.30 28.74
CA PRO A 138 -31.98 2.43 28.64
C PRO A 138 -30.47 2.10 28.51
N MET A 139 -29.81 3.03 27.82
CA MET A 139 -28.37 3.23 27.53
C MET A 139 -27.34 2.69 28.56
N PRO A 140 -26.30 1.96 28.10
CA PRO A 140 -25.02 1.88 28.79
C PRO A 140 -23.97 2.79 28.13
N LYS A 141 -23.16 3.42 28.98
CA LYS A 141 -22.17 4.48 28.71
C LYS A 141 -21.05 4.05 27.74
N PRO A 142 -20.50 4.98 26.94
CA PRO A 142 -19.31 4.72 26.14
C PRO A 142 -18.09 4.57 27.06
N HIS A 143 -17.35 3.47 26.89
CA HIS A 143 -16.05 3.29 27.51
C HIS A 143 -15.09 4.37 26.99
N SER A 144 -14.64 5.22 27.91
CA SER A 144 -13.62 6.24 27.69
C SER A 144 -12.28 5.57 27.33
N VAL A 145 -11.86 5.67 26.08
CA VAL A 145 -10.44 5.63 25.75
C VAL A 145 -9.84 6.92 26.28
N SER A 146 -9.16 6.83 27.43
CA SER A 146 -8.38 7.94 27.97
C SER A 146 -7.18 8.14 27.04
N LEU A 147 -7.35 8.97 26.01
CA LEU A 147 -6.21 9.61 25.36
C LEU A 147 -5.53 10.45 26.44
N ASN A 148 -4.19 10.39 26.49
CA ASN A 148 -3.41 11.11 27.49
C ASN A 148 -3.83 12.59 27.46
N ASP A 149 -4.22 13.17 28.60
CA ASP A 149 -4.68 14.57 28.73
C ASP A 149 -3.72 15.58 28.06
N THR A 150 -2.43 15.23 27.98
CA THR A 150 -1.40 16.01 27.30
C THR A 150 -1.56 16.06 25.78
N GLU A 151 -1.95 14.95 25.17
CA GLU A 151 -2.11 14.83 23.72
C GLU A 151 -3.40 15.49 23.26
N THR A 152 -4.49 15.34 24.02
CA THR A 152 -5.74 16.07 23.78
C THR A 152 -5.56 17.58 23.92
N ARG A 153 -4.78 18.06 24.90
CA ARG A 153 -4.45 19.49 25.03
C ARG A 153 -3.66 20.02 23.83
N LYS A 154 -2.65 19.28 23.37
CA LYS A 154 -1.86 19.67 22.18
C LYS A 154 -2.72 19.75 20.93
N LEU A 155 -3.59 18.76 20.71
CA LEU A 155 -4.53 18.75 19.58
C LEU A 155 -5.49 19.94 19.63
N VAL A 156 -6.00 20.32 20.81
CA VAL A 156 -6.90 21.47 20.97
C VAL A 156 -6.17 22.80 20.70
N GLU A 157 -4.93 22.96 21.17
CA GLU A 157 -4.12 24.15 20.88
C GLU A 157 -3.80 24.28 19.39
N GLU A 158 -3.45 23.17 18.75
CA GLU A 158 -3.17 23.14 17.32
C GLU A 158 -4.42 23.44 16.49
N CYS A 159 -5.57 22.88 16.86
CA CYS A 159 -6.85 23.14 16.20
C CYS A 159 -7.25 24.62 16.30
N LYS A 160 -7.01 25.24 17.47
CA LYS A 160 -7.24 26.68 17.67
C LYS A 160 -6.31 27.56 16.82
N ARG A 161 -5.04 27.17 16.68
CA ARG A 161 -4.07 27.88 15.83
C ARG A 161 -4.48 27.82 14.36
N LEU A 162 -4.84 26.63 13.88
CA LEU A 162 -5.28 26.42 12.50
C LEU A 162 -6.56 27.20 12.19
N GLN A 163 -7.54 27.25 13.11
CA GLN A 163 -8.75 28.07 12.92
C GLN A 163 -8.43 29.57 12.76
N ALA A 164 -7.47 30.10 13.52
CA ALA A 164 -7.06 31.50 13.39
C ALA A 164 -6.38 31.77 12.03
N GLU A 165 -5.57 30.82 11.54
CA GLU A 165 -4.90 30.91 10.25
C GLU A 165 -5.89 30.83 9.08
N VAL A 166 -6.88 29.93 9.17
CA VAL A 166 -7.98 29.83 8.20
C VAL A 166 -8.80 31.12 8.15
N MET A 167 -9.14 31.72 9.30
CA MET A 167 -9.82 33.02 9.33
C MET A 167 -8.98 34.11 8.67
N LYS A 168 -7.67 34.16 8.95
CA LYS A 168 -6.76 35.15 8.37
C LYS A 168 -6.64 35.01 6.85
N LEU A 169 -6.46 33.78 6.36
CA LEU A 169 -6.38 33.50 4.92
C LEU A 169 -7.71 33.77 4.20
N THR A 170 -8.84 33.56 4.90
CA THR A 170 -10.17 33.89 4.37
C THR A 170 -10.33 35.41 4.21
N ASP A 171 -9.89 36.18 5.20
CA ASP A 171 -9.91 37.65 5.15
C ASP A 171 -8.95 38.19 4.08
N GLU A 172 -7.73 37.65 3.97
CA GLU A 172 -6.77 38.02 2.91
C GLU A 172 -7.32 37.72 1.51
N ASN A 173 -7.98 36.57 1.30
CA ASN A 173 -8.64 36.25 0.03
C ASN A 173 -9.80 37.19 -0.29
N GLN A 174 -10.49 37.70 0.73
CA GLN A 174 -11.61 38.62 0.56
C GLN A 174 -11.16 40.02 0.15
N HIS A 175 -9.96 40.45 0.57
CA HIS A 175 -9.34 41.72 0.18
C HIS A 175 -8.61 41.68 -1.18
N LEU A 176 -8.42 40.49 -1.74
CA LEU A 176 -7.79 40.26 -3.05
C LEU A 176 -8.80 40.12 -4.21
N ARG A 177 -10.10 40.32 -3.95
CA ARG A 177 -11.17 40.40 -4.96
C ARG A 177 -11.61 41.84 -5.17
#